data_AF-A0A919E7R3-F1
#
_entry.id   AF-A0A919E7R3-F1
#
_cell.length_a   1.000
_cell.length_b   1.000
_cell.length_c   1.000
_cell.angle_alpha   90.00
_cell.angle_beta   90.00
_cell.angle_gamma   90.00
#
_symmetry.space_group_name_H-M   'P 1'
#
loop_
_entity.id
_entity.type
_entity.pdbx_description
1 polymer ?
#
loop_
_entity_poly.entity_id
_entity_poly.type
_entity_poly.pdbx_seq_one_letter_code
_entity_poly.pdbx_strand_id
1 'polypeptide(L)'
;MRQSRPWIVSDELWSLVEPLLPKPAPKQVEGRPRVPDRQALCGILFVLHTGIQWEYLPQELGFGSGMTCWRRLAAWNEAGVWDQLHVILLKELRSKKKLDWSRAVIDSSHVRAARRGPKADPARSTARVRAASTTSSPMARASRSRCR
;
A
#
# COMPACT_ATOMS: atom_id res chain seq x y z
N MET A 1 6.12 31.66 3.48
CA MET A 1 4.79 31.09 3.23
C MET A 1 4.31 30.42 4.50
N ARG A 2 3.19 30.88 5.07
CA ARG A 2 2.63 30.29 6.30
C ARG A 2 2.16 28.88 5.92
N GLN A 3 2.89 27.86 6.35
CA GLN A 3 2.48 26.48 6.09
C GLN A 3 1.13 26.29 6.78
N SER A 4 0.08 26.05 5.99
CA SER A 4 -1.18 25.58 6.53
C SER A 4 -0.90 24.27 7.27
N ARG A 5 -1.62 24.04 8.38
CA ARG A 5 -1.52 22.77 9.11
C ARG A 5 -1.69 21.61 8.12
N PRO A 6 -0.80 20.61 8.09
CA PRO A 6 -0.75 19.63 7.01
C PRO A 6 -1.99 18.74 6.91
N TRP A 7 -2.81 18.68 7.97
CA TRP A 7 -4.06 17.94 8.01
C TRP A 7 -5.30 18.76 7.63
N ILE A 8 -5.16 20.05 7.34
CA ILE A 8 -6.29 20.89 6.88
C ILE A 8 -6.39 20.80 5.37
N VAL A 9 -7.46 20.16 4.90
CA VAL A 9 -7.75 19.97 3.48
C VAL A 9 -8.17 21.30 2.86
N SER A 10 -7.42 21.79 1.87
CA SER A 10 -7.79 22.99 1.10
C SER A 10 -9.01 22.75 0.21
N ASP A 11 -9.66 23.83 -0.26
CA ASP A 11 -10.81 23.70 -1.17
C ASP A 11 -10.41 23.06 -2.51
N GLU A 12 -9.21 23.36 -3.00
CA GLU A 12 -8.64 22.75 -4.21
C GLU A 12 -8.42 21.24 -4.04
N LEU A 13 -7.86 20.80 -2.91
CA LEU A 13 -7.71 19.37 -2.66
C LEU A 13 -9.09 18.71 -2.46
N TRP A 14 -10.00 19.40 -1.79
CA TRP A 14 -11.34 18.89 -1.54
C TRP A 14 -12.12 18.66 -2.85
N SER A 15 -12.03 19.57 -3.81
CA SER A 15 -12.72 19.44 -5.10
C SER A 15 -12.26 18.23 -5.92
N LEU A 16 -11.03 17.74 -5.69
CA LEU A 16 -10.52 16.52 -6.31
C LEU A 16 -10.99 15.25 -5.57
N VAL A 17 -11.11 15.32 -4.24
CA VAL A 17 -11.44 14.15 -3.41
C VAL A 17 -12.94 13.90 -3.34
N GLU A 18 -13.74 14.96 -3.14
CA GLU A 18 -15.19 14.86 -2.93
C GLU A 18 -15.92 14.03 -4.00
N PRO A 19 -15.63 14.16 -5.32
CA PRO A 19 -16.30 13.36 -6.34
C PRO A 19 -16.00 11.87 -6.29
N LEU A 20 -14.89 11.48 -5.65
CA LEU A 20 -14.49 10.07 -5.51
C LEU A 20 -15.21 9.38 -4.35
N LEU A 21 -15.78 10.15 -3.42
CA LEU A 21 -16.36 9.61 -2.21
C LEU A 21 -17.70 8.90 -2.50
N PRO A 22 -17.93 7.73 -1.90
CA PRO A 22 -19.22 7.07 -2.03
C PRO A 22 -20.32 7.94 -1.42
N LYS A 23 -21.41 8.11 -2.15
CA LYS A 23 -22.58 8.85 -1.65
C LYS A 23 -23.10 8.18 -0.37
N PRO A 24 -23.36 8.94 0.69
CA PRO A 24 -23.91 8.37 1.92
C PRO A 24 -25.28 7.75 1.62
N ALA A 25 -25.51 6.53 2.11
CA ALA A 25 -26.81 5.91 2.05
C ALA A 25 -27.86 6.78 2.76
N PRO A 26 -29.12 6.77 2.27
CA PRO A 26 -30.19 7.50 2.92
C PRO A 26 -30.33 7.06 4.38
N LYS A 27 -30.59 8.03 5.26
CA LYS A 27 -30.68 7.78 6.70
C LYS A 27 -31.99 7.04 6.99
N GLN A 28 -31.90 5.83 7.50
CA GLN A 28 -33.08 5.01 7.84
C GLN A 28 -33.68 5.37 9.21
N VAL A 29 -32.89 5.95 10.12
CA VAL A 29 -33.31 6.27 11.49
C VAL A 29 -32.83 7.67 11.89
N GLU A 30 -33.69 8.41 12.59
CA GLU A 30 -33.36 9.71 13.15
C GLU A 30 -32.39 9.56 14.33
N GLY A 31 -31.27 10.27 14.28
CA GLY A 31 -30.16 10.09 15.22
C GLY A 31 -29.08 11.16 14.98
N ARG A 32 -27.92 11.03 15.63
CA ARG A 32 -26.84 12.02 15.50
C ARG A 32 -26.51 12.29 14.02
N PRO A 33 -26.32 13.57 13.61
CA PRO A 33 -25.90 13.89 12.26
C PRO A 33 -24.58 13.19 11.91
N ARG A 34 -24.44 12.77 10.65
CA ARG A 34 -23.18 12.22 10.15
C ARG A 34 -22.13 13.34 10.12
N VAL A 35 -20.92 13.03 10.58
CA VAL A 35 -19.78 13.96 10.45
C VAL A 35 -19.51 14.24 8.97
N PRO A 36 -19.42 15.52 8.56
CA PRO A 36 -19.06 15.92 7.20
C PRO A 36 -17.79 15.23 6.72
N ASP A 37 -17.80 14.78 5.46
CA ASP A 37 -16.74 13.97 4.89
C ASP A 37 -15.38 14.70 4.88
N ARG A 38 -15.38 16.02 4.64
CA ARG A 38 -14.17 16.84 4.72
C ARG A 38 -13.57 16.88 6.11
N GLN A 39 -14.41 16.98 7.15
CA GLN A 39 -13.95 16.96 8.55
C GLN A 39 -13.37 15.60 8.91
N ALA A 40 -14.01 14.52 8.47
CA ALA A 40 -13.49 13.17 8.66
C ALA A 40 -12.12 12.98 7.96
N LEU A 41 -11.95 13.53 6.74
CA LEU A 41 -10.66 13.52 6.04
C LEU A 41 -9.58 14.30 6.80
N CYS A 42 -9.90 15.50 7.30
CA CYS A 42 -8.97 16.25 8.15
C CYS A 42 -8.55 15.46 9.40
N GLY A 43 -9.49 14.78 10.06
CA GLY A 43 -9.20 13.92 11.21
C GLY A 43 -8.33 12.72 10.87
N ILE A 44 -8.59 12.04 9.74
CA ILE A 44 -7.73 10.97 9.23
C ILE A 44 -6.31 11.48 9.01
N LEU A 45 -6.15 12.60 8.29
CA LEU A 45 -4.84 13.18 8.02
C LEU A 45 -4.11 13.59 9.30
N PHE A 46 -4.84 14.11 10.30
CA PHE A 46 -4.25 14.45 11.59
C PHE A 46 -3.65 13.23 12.28
N VAL A 47 -4.42 12.13 12.38
CA VAL A 47 -3.95 10.89 13.01
C VAL A 47 -2.77 10.29 12.25
N LEU A 48 -2.85 10.25 10.91
CA LEU A 48 -1.75 9.72 10.08
C LEU A 48 -0.49 10.57 10.15
N HIS A 49 -0.62 11.89 10.28
CA HIS A 49 0.51 12.79 10.38
C HIS A 49 1.19 12.76 11.77
N THR A 50 0.39 12.66 12.84
CA THR A 50 0.89 12.70 14.22
C THR A 50 1.23 11.32 14.79
N GLY A 51 0.67 10.25 14.22
CA GLY A 51 0.87 8.87 14.68
C GLY A 51 0.15 8.53 15.98
N ILE A 52 -0.76 9.38 16.46
CA ILE A 52 -1.53 9.11 17.69
C ILE A 52 -2.50 7.94 17.48
N GLN A 53 -2.97 7.34 18.58
CA GLN A 53 -4.05 6.36 18.48
C GLN A 53 -5.37 7.05 18.14
N TRP A 54 -6.25 6.35 17.41
CA TRP A 54 -7.56 6.88 17.00
C TRP A 54 -8.40 7.37 18.18
N GLU A 55 -8.36 6.69 19.32
CA GLU A 55 -9.14 7.09 20.51
C GLU A 55 -8.65 8.40 21.14
N TYR A 56 -7.40 8.79 20.88
CA TYR A 56 -6.81 10.03 21.38
C TYR A 56 -6.96 11.22 20.43
N LEU A 57 -7.71 11.08 19.33
CA LEU A 57 -8.00 12.21 18.45
C LEU A 57 -8.74 13.32 19.25
N PRO A 58 -8.17 14.53 19.40
CA PRO A 58 -8.78 15.57 20.20
C PRO A 58 -10.10 16.05 19.58
N GLN A 59 -11.19 15.98 20.33
CA GLN A 59 -12.53 16.29 19.83
C GLN A 59 -12.74 17.80 19.65
N GLU A 60 -11.99 18.63 20.37
CA GLU A 60 -11.96 20.08 20.27
C GLU A 60 -11.54 20.59 18.88
N LEU A 61 -10.90 19.74 18.06
CA LEU A 61 -10.56 20.07 16.67
C LEU A 61 -11.75 20.01 15.72
N GLY A 62 -12.89 19.45 16.16
CA GLY A 62 -14.12 19.42 15.36
C GLY A 62 -14.13 18.40 14.21
N PHE A 63 -13.21 17.42 14.21
CA PHE A 63 -13.14 16.38 13.18
C PHE A 63 -14.07 15.17 13.44
N GLY A 64 -14.80 15.20 14.56
CA GLY A 64 -15.53 14.05 15.09
C GLY A 64 -14.65 13.14 15.94
N SER A 65 -15.14 11.95 16.30
CA SER A 65 -14.34 10.97 17.03
C SER A 65 -13.35 10.27 16.10
N GLY A 66 -12.19 9.86 16.62
CA GLY A 66 -11.23 9.12 15.80
C GLY A 66 -11.76 7.76 15.35
N MET A 67 -12.65 7.11 16.10
CA MET A 67 -13.36 5.91 15.61
C MET A 67 -14.25 6.20 14.40
N THR A 68 -14.86 7.38 14.31
CA THR A 68 -15.61 7.80 13.12
C THR A 68 -14.67 7.98 11.93
N CYS A 69 -13.51 8.61 12.15
CA CYS A 69 -12.47 8.78 11.13
C CYS A 69 -11.94 7.42 10.64
N TRP A 70 -11.65 6.49 11.55
CA TRP A 70 -11.18 5.15 11.21
C TRP A 70 -12.21 4.36 10.38
N ARG A 71 -13.49 4.35 10.81
CA ARG A 71 -14.57 3.71 10.02
C ARG A 71 -14.69 4.33 8.63
N ARG A 72 -14.47 5.65 8.53
CA ARG A 72 -14.50 6.35 7.24
C ARG A 72 -13.33 5.96 6.35
N LEU A 73 -12.12 5.93 6.92
CA LEU A 73 -10.91 5.46 6.24
C LEU A 73 -11.11 4.05 5.67
N ALA A 74 -11.63 3.12 6.49
CA ALA A 74 -11.91 1.74 6.08
C ALA A 74 -12.94 1.68 4.95
N ALA A 75 -14.08 2.36 5.10
CA ALA A 75 -15.13 2.38 4.07
C ALA A 75 -14.64 2.98 2.73
N TRP A 76 -13.82 4.03 2.79
CA TRP A 76 -13.23 4.63 1.59
C TRP A 76 -12.16 3.75 0.97
N ASN A 77 -11.44 2.98 1.78
CA ASN A 77 -10.50 1.98 1.28
C ASN A 77 -11.24 0.85 0.54
N GLU A 78 -12.31 0.32 1.12
CA GLU A 78 -13.15 -0.69 0.45
C GLU A 78 -13.79 -0.17 -0.84
N ALA A 79 -14.16 1.11 -0.87
CA ALA A 79 -14.68 1.76 -2.08
C ALA A 79 -13.59 2.13 -3.12
N GLY A 80 -12.31 1.87 -2.84
CA GLY A 80 -11.20 2.16 -3.76
C GLY A 80 -10.92 3.66 -3.96
N VAL A 81 -11.33 4.52 -3.02
CA VAL A 81 -11.14 5.98 -3.10
C VAL A 81 -9.66 6.34 -3.19
N TRP A 82 -8.82 5.69 -2.38
CA TRP A 82 -7.39 5.98 -2.30
C TRP A 82 -6.65 5.59 -3.57
N ASP A 83 -7.02 4.46 -4.19
CA ASP A 83 -6.45 4.01 -5.47
C ASP A 83 -6.77 4.99 -6.59
N GLN A 84 -8.04 5.44 -6.66
CA GLN A 84 -8.46 6.44 -7.65
C GLN A 84 -7.73 7.77 -7.45
N LEU A 85 -7.64 8.24 -6.20
CA LEU A 85 -6.91 9.47 -5.87
C LEU A 85 -5.42 9.36 -6.24
N HIS A 86 -4.80 8.21 -5.99
CA HIS A 86 -3.42 7.96 -6.36
C HIS A 86 -3.19 8.07 -7.87
N VAL A 87 -4.10 7.49 -8.68
CA VAL A 87 -4.03 7.61 -10.15
C VAL A 87 -4.18 9.07 -10.61
N ILE A 88 -5.08 9.85 -9.99
CA ILE A 88 -5.24 11.28 -10.32
C ILE A 88 -3.95 12.05 -10.02
N LEU A 89 -3.36 11.84 -8.84
CA LEU A 89 -2.10 12.48 -8.47
C LEU A 89 -0.95 12.10 -9.42
N LEU A 90 -0.85 10.83 -9.82
CA LEU A 90 0.15 10.40 -10.80
C LEU A 90 -0.05 11.06 -12.16
N LYS A 91 -1.30 11.21 -12.63
CA LYS A 91 -1.61 11.93 -13.88
C LYS A 91 -1.17 13.39 -13.81
N GLU A 92 -1.46 14.07 -12.70
CA GLU A 92 -1.05 15.46 -12.46
C GLU A 92 0.48 15.63 -12.38
N LEU A 93 1.18 14.72 -11.71
CA LEU A 93 2.64 14.77 -11.65
C LEU A 93 3.28 14.49 -13.02
N ARG A 94 2.68 13.58 -13.80
CA ARG A 94 3.11 13.27 -15.16
C ARG A 94 2.92 14.47 -16.09
N SER A 95 1.76 15.15 -16.04
CA SER A 95 1.49 16.34 -16.87
C SER A 95 2.48 17.47 -16.56
N LYS A 96 2.84 17.64 -15.28
CA LYS A 96 3.80 18.64 -14.81
C LYS A 96 5.27 18.23 -15.00
N LYS A 97 5.55 17.07 -15.61
CA LYS A 97 6.91 16.49 -15.78
C LYS A 97 7.71 16.42 -14.48
N LYS A 98 7.02 16.17 -13.35
CA LYS A 98 7.63 16.08 -12.02
C LYS A 98 7.99 14.66 -11.60
N LEU A 99 7.70 13.67 -12.45
CA LEU A 99 8.08 12.28 -12.24
C LEU A 99 9.47 12.04 -12.83
N ASP A 100 10.43 11.66 -11.97
CA ASP A 100 11.74 11.18 -12.40
C ASP A 100 11.63 9.70 -12.81
N TRP A 101 11.75 9.44 -14.11
CA TRP A 101 11.71 8.09 -14.67
C TRP A 101 13.06 7.39 -14.69
N SER A 102 14.15 8.09 -14.36
CA SER A 102 15.48 7.49 -14.29
C SER A 102 15.65 6.55 -13.09
N ARG A 103 14.76 6.67 -12.10
CA ARG A 103 14.79 5.91 -10.85
C ARG A 103 13.37 5.48 -10.47
N ALA A 104 13.21 4.19 -10.18
CA ALA A 104 11.98 3.64 -9.60
C ALA A 104 12.33 2.88 -8.32
N VAL A 105 11.64 3.19 -7.22
CA VAL A 105 11.75 2.47 -5.95
C VAL A 105 10.50 1.63 -5.78
N ILE A 106 10.69 0.32 -5.62
CA ILE A 106 9.60 -0.63 -5.35
C ILE A 106 9.70 -1.01 -3.88
N ASP A 107 8.67 -0.69 -3.11
CA ASP A 107 8.53 -1.15 -1.73
C ASP A 107 7.61 -2.38 -1.68
N SER A 108 7.89 -3.30 -0.79
CA SER A 108 7.10 -4.52 -0.61
C SER A 108 6.87 -4.79 0.87
N SER A 109 5.60 -4.95 1.25
CA SER A 109 5.23 -5.36 2.60
C SER A 109 5.08 -6.88 2.67
N HIS A 110 5.80 -7.53 3.59
CA HIS A 110 5.64 -8.94 3.89
C HIS A 110 4.90 -9.12 5.22
N VAL A 111 3.68 -9.65 5.15
CA VAL A 111 2.92 -10.04 6.35
C VAL A 111 3.08 -11.55 6.55
N ARG A 112 3.56 -11.98 7.73
CA ARG A 112 3.60 -13.40 8.06
C ARG A 112 2.17 -13.93 8.16
N ALA A 113 1.88 -15.01 7.42
CA ALA A 113 0.62 -15.71 7.56
C ALA A 113 0.48 -16.23 9.00
N ALA A 114 -0.58 -15.80 9.70
CA ALA A 114 -0.83 -16.18 11.09
C ALA A 114 -1.21 -17.66 11.24
N ARG A 115 -1.66 -18.31 10.16
CA ARG A 115 -1.93 -19.75 10.07
C ARG A 115 -1.33 -20.30 8.77
N ARG A 116 -0.91 -21.56 8.80
CA ARG A 116 -0.34 -22.28 7.64
C ARG A 116 -1.32 -22.14 6.46
N GLY A 117 -0.89 -21.43 5.42
CA GLY A 117 -1.62 -21.37 4.14
C GLY A 117 -1.65 -22.75 3.46
N PRO A 118 -2.46 -22.92 2.41
CA PRO A 118 -2.39 -24.09 1.54
C PRO A 118 -0.94 -24.38 1.15
N LYS A 119 -0.58 -25.66 1.03
CA LYS A 119 0.79 -26.11 0.75
C LYS A 119 1.32 -25.32 -0.45
N ALA A 120 2.41 -24.58 -0.26
CA ALA A 120 2.97 -23.75 -1.33
C ALA A 120 3.26 -24.63 -2.55
N ASP A 121 2.89 -24.14 -3.74
CA ASP A 121 3.40 -24.69 -4.99
C ASP A 121 4.94 -24.72 -4.93
N PRO A 122 5.59 -25.73 -5.54
CA PRO A 122 7.04 -25.79 -5.57
C PRO A 122 7.62 -24.47 -6.08
N ALA A 123 8.29 -23.72 -5.20
CA ALA A 123 8.97 -22.52 -5.60
C ALA A 123 10.01 -22.88 -6.67
N ARG A 124 10.01 -22.16 -7.79
CA ARG A 124 11.10 -22.30 -8.78
C ARG A 124 12.41 -22.01 -8.07
N SER A 125 13.31 -22.98 -8.05
CA SER A 125 14.64 -22.84 -7.46
C SER A 125 15.35 -21.63 -8.06
N THR A 126 15.62 -20.61 -7.25
CA THR A 126 16.52 -19.50 -7.59
C THR A 126 17.98 -19.83 -7.29
N ALA A 127 18.27 -21.04 -6.78
CA ALA A 127 19.63 -21.50 -6.60
C ALA A 127 20.32 -21.57 -7.98
N ARG A 128 21.48 -20.91 -8.08
CA ARG A 128 22.36 -20.99 -9.24
C ARG A 128 22.65 -22.47 -9.52
N VAL A 129 22.24 -22.94 -10.70
CA VAL A 129 22.55 -24.30 -11.16
C VAL A 129 24.06 -24.49 -11.08
N ARG A 130 24.51 -25.56 -10.42
CA ARG A 130 25.93 -25.94 -10.45
C ARG A 130 26.30 -26.22 -11.90
N ALA A 131 27.27 -25.47 -12.42
CA ALA A 131 27.84 -25.75 -13.74
C ALA A 131 28.36 -27.19 -13.77
N ALA A 132 28.13 -27.91 -14.87
CA ALA A 132 28.66 -29.25 -15.05
C ALA A 132 30.20 -29.20 -14.94
N SER A 133 30.77 -29.97 -14.02
CA SER A 133 32.22 -30.11 -13.90
C SER A 133 32.75 -30.88 -15.12
N THR A 134 33.38 -30.18 -16.05
CA THR A 134 34.25 -30.76 -17.08
C THR A 134 35.58 -31.14 -16.42
N THR A 135 35.61 -32.26 -15.71
CA THR A 135 36.89 -32.89 -15.34
C THR A 135 36.90 -34.28 -15.98
N SER A 136 37.84 -34.44 -16.90
CA SER A 136 38.00 -35.53 -17.85
C SER A 136 38.08 -36.91 -17.19
N SER A 137 37.50 -37.90 -17.88
CA SER A 137 37.52 -39.33 -17.56
C SER A 137 38.92 -39.87 -17.21
N PRO A 138 39.02 -40.86 -16.31
CA PRO A 138 40.28 -41.57 -16.09
C PRO A 138 40.61 -42.43 -17.32
N MET A 139 41.87 -42.35 -17.79
CA MET A 139 42.42 -43.21 -18.84
C MET A 139 42.20 -44.69 -18.53
N ALA A 140 41.81 -45.47 -19.55
CA ALA A 140 41.75 -46.92 -19.48
C ALA A 140 43.13 -47.52 -19.17
N ARG A 141 43.16 -48.42 -18.19
CA ARG A 141 44.37 -49.15 -17.78
C ARG A 141 44.69 -50.21 -18.83
N ALA A 142 45.83 -50.08 -19.51
CA ALA A 142 46.29 -51.06 -20.49
C ALA A 142 46.52 -52.44 -19.84
N SER A 143 45.90 -53.47 -20.39
CA SER A 143 46.14 -54.87 -20.03
C SER A 143 47.39 -55.38 -20.76
N ARG A 144 48.33 -55.98 -20.02
CA ARG A 144 49.44 -56.73 -20.62
C ARG A 144 49.00 -58.18 -20.82
N SER A 145 49.04 -58.62 -22.07
CA SER A 145 48.87 -60.01 -22.49
C SER A 145 49.99 -60.89 -21.95
N ARG A 146 49.67 -62.13 -21.57
CA ARG A 146 50.63 -63.25 -21.54
C ARG A 146 50.10 -64.36 -22.42
N CYS A 147 50.93 -64.76 -23.37
CA CYS A 147 50.74 -65.89 -24.25
C CYS A 147 50.69 -67.21 -23.48
N ARG A 148 49.95 -68.18 -24.02
CA ARG A 148 50.32 -69.58 -24.05
C ARG A 148 50.33 -70.03 -25.50
#